data_AF-A0A0S4TAG3-F1
#
_entry.id   AF-A0A0S4TAG3-F1
#
_cell.length_a   1.000
_cell.length_b   1.000
_cell.length_c   1.000
_cell.angle_alpha   90.00
_cell.angle_beta   90.00
_cell.angle_gamma   90.00
#
_symmetry.space_group_name_H-M   'P 1'
#
loop_
_entity.id
_entity.type
_entity.pdbx_description
1 polymer ?
#
loop_
_entity_poly.entity_id
_entity_poly.type
_entity_poly.pdbx_seq_one_letter_code
_entity_poly.pdbx_strand_id
1 'polypeptide(L)'
;MSNISAINFFSENIGITGFDSENAPFMAFKELFDNSIDACNNKAKAEWHNFPKKIEISVNFDNLELDDQARINIIVRDTGCGIPLESIDLLGTLFGTK
;
A
#
# COMPACT_ATOMS: atom_id res chain seq x y z
N MET A 1 12.62 12.55 -26.43
CA MET A 1 11.97 12.61 -25.10
C MET A 1 12.46 11.40 -24.33
N SER A 2 13.24 11.59 -23.28
CA SER A 2 13.65 10.48 -22.41
C SER A 2 12.39 9.89 -21.78
N ASN A 3 12.18 8.58 -21.92
CA ASN A 3 11.14 7.87 -21.18
C ASN A 3 11.52 7.92 -19.69
N ILE A 4 11.08 8.95 -18.99
CA ILE A 4 11.13 8.99 -17.53
C ILE A 4 10.20 7.89 -17.05
N SER A 5 10.70 6.94 -16.25
CA SER A 5 9.84 5.93 -15.64
C SER A 5 8.81 6.64 -14.75
N ALA A 6 7.59 6.12 -14.67
CA ALA A 6 6.55 6.71 -13.82
C ALA A 6 7.05 6.89 -12.37
N ILE A 7 7.86 5.94 -11.88
CA ILE A 7 8.52 6.01 -10.57
C ILE A 7 9.40 7.26 -10.46
N ASN A 8 10.31 7.48 -11.42
CA ASN A 8 11.20 8.65 -11.38
C ASN A 8 10.40 9.95 -11.44
N PHE A 9 9.34 10.00 -12.26
CA PHE A 9 8.48 11.17 -12.34
C PHE A 9 7.82 11.49 -10.99
N PHE A 10 7.22 10.50 -10.32
CA PHE A 10 6.56 10.72 -9.04
C PHE A 10 7.55 10.97 -7.89
N SER A 11 8.73 10.38 -7.91
CA SER A 11 9.79 10.68 -6.93
C SER A 11 10.28 12.12 -7.05
N GLU A 12 10.45 12.63 -8.27
CA GLU A 12 10.85 14.03 -8.52
C GLU A 12 9.70 15.03 -8.25
N ASN A 13 8.45 14.55 -8.25
CA ASN A 13 7.25 15.38 -8.09
C ASN A 13 6.38 14.89 -6.92
N ILE A 14 6.97 14.60 -5.75
CA ILE A 14 6.23 14.00 -4.63
C ILE A 14 4.98 14.78 -4.22
N GLY A 15 5.00 16.12 -4.36
CA GLY A 15 3.87 17.00 -4.01
C GLY A 15 2.58 16.76 -4.81
N ILE A 16 2.64 16.13 -5.99
CA ILE A 16 1.42 15.76 -6.74
C ILE A 16 0.79 14.44 -6.27
N THR A 17 1.51 13.66 -5.46
CA THR A 17 1.06 12.34 -4.98
C THR A 17 0.31 12.42 -3.64
N GLY A 18 0.42 13.56 -2.93
CA GLY A 18 -0.05 13.69 -1.55
C GLY A 18 0.89 13.08 -0.50
N PHE A 19 2.01 12.45 -0.88
CA PHE A 19 3.01 11.89 0.04
C PHE A 19 4.04 12.93 0.51
N ASP A 20 3.58 14.09 0.99
CA ASP A 20 4.46 15.01 1.73
C ASP A 20 4.69 14.52 3.17
N SER A 21 5.59 15.16 3.90
CA SER A 21 5.97 14.75 5.26
C SER A 21 4.83 14.79 6.27
N GLU A 22 3.80 15.60 6.04
CA GLU A 22 2.64 15.72 6.95
C GLU A 22 1.57 14.68 6.61
N ASN A 23 1.38 14.39 5.32
CA ASN A 23 0.27 13.60 4.80
C ASN A 23 0.64 12.16 4.45
N ALA A 24 1.93 11.83 4.32
CA ALA A 24 2.37 10.49 3.90
C ALA A 24 1.77 9.34 4.72
N PRO A 25 1.69 9.40 6.07
CA PRO A 25 1.06 8.33 6.86
C PRO A 25 -0.44 8.18 6.55
N PHE A 26 -1.13 9.32 6.39
CA PHE A 26 -2.55 9.32 6.05
C PHE A 26 -2.80 8.78 4.64
N MET A 27 -1.99 9.20 3.65
CA MET A 27 -2.09 8.72 2.28
C MET A 27 -1.79 7.22 2.20
N ALA A 28 -0.74 6.74 2.84
CA ALA A 28 -0.44 5.31 2.90
C ALA A 28 -1.60 4.49 3.50
N PHE A 29 -2.18 4.97 4.60
CA PHE A 29 -3.37 4.35 5.20
C PHE A 29 -4.55 4.33 4.23
N LYS A 30 -4.88 5.47 3.64
CA LYS A 30 -6.02 5.64 2.73
C LYS A 30 -5.91 4.67 1.54
N GLU A 31 -4.77 4.66 0.87
CA GLU A 31 -4.57 3.82 -0.33
C GLU A 31 -4.62 2.32 0.01
N LEU A 32 -4.05 1.88 1.14
CA LEU A 32 -4.17 0.48 1.57
C LEU A 32 -5.61 0.10 1.95
N PHE A 33 -6.34 1.01 2.60
CA PHE A 33 -7.71 0.79 3.00
C PHE A 33 -8.67 0.75 1.80
N ASP A 34 -8.54 1.67 0.86
CA ASP A 34 -9.34 1.72 -0.37
C ASP A 34 -9.14 0.43 -1.18
N ASN A 35 -7.89 -0.02 -1.34
CA ASN A 35 -7.58 -1.30 -1.98
C ASN A 35 -8.24 -2.49 -1.28
N SER A 36 -8.28 -2.49 0.05
CA SER A 36 -8.90 -3.55 0.84
C SER A 36 -10.43 -3.57 0.70
N ILE A 37 -11.05 -2.39 0.63
CA ILE A 37 -12.49 -2.24 0.38
C ILE A 37 -12.86 -2.77 -1.01
N ASP A 38 -12.09 -2.40 -2.02
CA ASP A 38 -12.29 -2.86 -3.40
C ASP A 38 -12.11 -4.38 -3.50
N ALA A 39 -11.07 -4.94 -2.87
CA ALA A 39 -10.84 -6.38 -2.82
C ALA A 39 -12.00 -7.11 -2.12
N CYS A 40 -12.53 -6.57 -1.02
CA CYS A 40 -13.69 -7.13 -0.32
C CYS A 40 -14.99 -7.03 -1.13
N ASN A 41 -15.11 -6.05 -2.03
CA ASN A 41 -16.31 -5.82 -2.83
C ASN A 41 -16.27 -6.47 -4.21
N ASN A 42 -15.10 -6.96 -4.64
CA ASN A 42 -14.94 -7.59 -5.94
C ASN A 42 -15.68 -8.94 -6.01
N LYS A 43 -16.83 -8.95 -6.70
CA LYS A 43 -17.66 -10.14 -6.88
C LYS A 43 -17.20 -11.08 -8.01
N ALA A 44 -16.24 -10.66 -8.82
CA ALA A 44 -15.82 -11.42 -9.99
C ALA A 44 -14.78 -12.51 -9.69
N LYS A 45 -14.17 -12.50 -8.49
CA LYS A 45 -12.99 -13.33 -8.17
C LYS A 45 -13.07 -14.09 -6.84
N ALA A 46 -14.15 -14.03 -6.08
CA ALA A 46 -14.08 -14.50 -4.70
C ALA A 46 -14.37 -16.00 -4.57
N GLU A 47 -13.31 -16.79 -4.65
CA GLU A 47 -13.29 -18.14 -4.05
C GLU A 47 -13.62 -18.11 -2.55
N TRP A 48 -13.55 -16.93 -1.94
CA TRP A 48 -13.72 -16.65 -0.51
C TRP A 48 -15.08 -16.01 -0.15
N HIS A 49 -16.06 -16.00 -1.07
CA HIS A 49 -17.38 -15.37 -0.88
C HIS A 49 -18.13 -15.73 0.41
N ASN A 50 -17.84 -16.90 0.98
CA ASN A 50 -18.51 -17.40 2.17
C ASN A 50 -17.88 -16.90 3.49
N PHE A 51 -16.73 -16.22 3.44
CA PHE A 51 -16.14 -15.62 4.62
C PHE A 51 -16.78 -14.24 4.88
N PRO A 52 -17.03 -13.89 6.16
CA PRO A 52 -17.40 -12.53 6.51
C PRO A 52 -16.33 -11.56 6.01
N LYS A 53 -16.78 -10.49 5.36
CA LYS A 53 -15.90 -9.39 4.97
C LYS A 53 -15.32 -8.78 6.24
N LYS A 54 -13.99 -8.73 6.31
CA LYS A 54 -13.27 -8.21 7.45
C LYS A 54 -12.04 -7.47 6.94
N ILE A 55 -11.83 -6.29 7.48
CA ILE A 55 -10.62 -5.50 7.28
C ILE A 55 -10.09 -5.19 8.68
N GLU A 56 -8.83 -5.55 8.94
CA GLU A 56 -8.11 -5.24 10.17
C GLU A 56 -6.98 -4.29 9.85
N ILE A 57 -6.80 -3.29 10.70
CA ILE A 57 -5.75 -2.30 10.55
C ILE A 57 -4.93 -2.24 11.82
N SER A 58 -3.61 -2.22 11.68
CA SER A 58 -2.67 -2.05 12.78
C SER A 58 -1.68 -0.96 12.40
N VAL A 59 -1.53 0.04 13.27
CA VAL A 59 -0.54 1.11 13.12
C VAL A 59 0.39 1.03 14.32
N ASN A 60 1.67 0.77 14.05
CA ASN A 60 2.70 0.68 15.07
C ASN A 60 3.73 1.80 14.85
N PHE A 61 4.18 2.38 15.95
CA PHE A 61 5.25 3.38 15.95
C PHE A 61 6.50 2.70 16.47
N ASP A 62 7.49 2.54 15.60
CA ASP A 62 8.78 1.96 15.94
C ASP A 62 9.73 3.12 16.24
N ASN A 63 9.98 3.37 17.53
CA ASN A 63 11.09 4.21 17.97
C ASN A 63 12.34 3.33 18.01
N LEU A 64 13.12 3.37 16.94
CA LEU A 64 14.44 2.74 16.93
C LEU A 64 15.37 3.61 17.78
N GLU A 65 15.72 3.18 18.98
CA GLU A 65 16.61 3.91 19.91
C GLU A 65 18.01 4.23 19.33
N LEU A 66 18.31 3.81 18.09
CA LEU A 66 19.61 3.87 17.43
C LEU A 66 19.65 4.82 16.21
N ASP A 67 18.52 5.37 15.76
CA ASP A 67 18.44 6.28 14.61
C ASP A 67 17.32 7.29 14.91
N ASP A 68 17.56 8.60 14.81
CA ASP A 68 16.57 9.67 15.08
C ASP A 68 15.37 9.66 14.09
N GLN A 69 15.17 8.55 13.38
CA GLN A 69 14.14 8.32 12.39
C GLN A 69 12.98 7.55 13.01
N ALA A 70 11.92 8.29 13.34
CA ALA A 70 10.64 7.68 13.67
C ALA A 70 10.12 6.88 12.47
N ARG A 71 9.77 5.60 12.69
CA ARG A 71 9.15 4.75 11.66
C ARG A 71 7.72 4.45 12.04
N ILE A 72 6.84 4.49 11.04
CA ILE A 72 5.44 4.13 11.17
C ILE A 72 5.22 2.87 10.34
N ASN A 73 4.73 1.81 10.97
CA ASN A 73 4.38 0.57 10.32
C ASN A 73 2.86 0.44 10.25
N ILE A 74 2.32 0.52 9.02
CA ILE A 74 0.89 0.41 8.73
C ILE A 74 0.64 -0.95 8.10
N ILE A 75 -0.16 -1.78 8.77
CA ILE A 75 -0.53 -3.12 8.31
C ILE A 75 -2.04 -3.15 8.10
N VAL A 76 -2.46 -3.51 6.88
CA VAL A 76 -3.87 -3.76 6.56
C VAL A 76 -4.02 -5.24 6.16
N ARG A 77 -5.00 -5.92 6.75
CA ARG A 77 -5.35 -7.31 6.44
C ARG A 77 -6.81 -7.38 6.07
N ASP A 78 -7.13 -7.99 4.95
CA ASP A 78 -8.50 -8.14 4.49
C ASP A 78 -8.84 -9.60 4.13
N THR A 79 -10.13 -9.89 4.06
CA THR A 79 -10.67 -11.18 3.57
C THR A 79 -11.19 -11.07 2.13
N GLY A 80 -10.67 -10.12 1.36
CA GLY A 80 -11.04 -9.86 -0.02
C GLY A 80 -10.51 -10.90 -1.01
N CYS A 81 -10.60 -10.58 -2.30
CA CYS A 81 -10.30 -11.54 -3.36
C CYS A 81 -8.82 -11.95 -3.49
N GLY A 82 -7.92 -11.31 -2.74
CA GLY A 82 -6.48 -11.49 -2.89
C GLY A 82 -5.95 -11.11 -4.27
N ILE A 83 -4.68 -11.46 -4.52
CA ILE A 83 -4.02 -11.32 -5.81
C ILE A 83 -3.34 -12.64 -6.19
N PRO A 84 -3.19 -12.94 -7.51
CA PRO A 84 -2.39 -14.07 -7.95
C PRO A 84 -0.92 -13.91 -7.53
N LEU A 85 -0.24 -15.02 -7.23
CA LEU A 85 1.13 -15.01 -6.73
C LEU A 85 2.10 -14.37 -7.74
N GLU A 86 1.90 -14.64 -9.03
CA GLU A 86 2.66 -14.07 -10.14
C GLU A 86 2.53 -12.53 -10.27
N SER A 87 1.50 -11.95 -9.64
CA SER A 87 1.31 -10.49 -9.62
C SER A 87 2.07 -9.81 -8.48
N ILE A 88 2.68 -10.55 -7.55
CA ILE A 88 3.46 -9.99 -6.43
C ILE A 88 4.75 -9.34 -6.92
N ASP A 89 5.43 -9.94 -7.90
CA ASP A 89 6.68 -9.40 -8.46
C ASP A 89 6.46 -8.02 -9.10
N LEU A 90 5.26 -7.77 -9.63
CA LEU A 90 4.86 -6.48 -10.16
C LEU A 90 4.78 -5.41 -9.06
N LEU A 91 4.35 -5.78 -7.84
CA LEU A 91 4.36 -4.89 -6.68
C LEU A 91 5.80 -4.59 -6.23
N GLY A 92 6.67 -5.61 -6.18
CA GLY A 92 8.09 -5.42 -5.86
C GLY A 92 8.81 -4.48 -6.83
N THR A 93 8.43 -4.53 -8.11
CA THR A 93 8.95 -3.63 -9.14
C THR A 93 8.47 -2.19 -8.96
N LEU A 94 7.23 -1.97 -8.48
CA LEU A 94 6.67 -0.65 -8.21
C LEU A 94 7.26 0.02 -6.97
N PHE A 95 7.58 -0.76 -5.94
CA PHE A 95 8.12 -0.25 -4.66
C PHE A 95 9.65 -0.30 -4.56
N GLY A 96 10.35 -0.63 -5.66
CA GLY A 96 11.79 -0.41 -5.79
C GLY A 96 12.70 -1.42 -5.09
N THR A 97 12.19 -2.56 -4.67
CA THR A 97 13.04 -3.68 -4.24
C THR A 97 13.65 -4.35 -5.47
N LYS A 98 14.90 -4.00 -5.77
CA LYS A 98 15.80 -4.85 -6.57
C LYS A 98 16.44 -5.91 -5.69
#